data_AF-A0A8H5CDK7-F1
#
_entry.id   AF-A0A8H5CDK7-F1
#
_cell.length_a   1.000
_cell.length_b   1.000
_cell.length_c   1.000
_cell.angle_alpha   90.00
_cell.angle_beta   90.00
_cell.angle_gamma   90.00
#
_symmetry.space_group_name_H-M   'P 1'
#
loop_
_entity.id
_entity.type
_entity.pdbx_description
1 polymer ?
#
loop_
_entity_poly.entity_id
_entity_poly.type
_entity_poly.pdbx_seq_one_letter_code
_entity_poly.pdbx_strand_id
1 'polypeptide(L)'
;MFSLPRLSKAVLSAVLAITVLTVHTEAASVIPDTVSMPTPVFEPVFDCSFLFPANLQTNNFLDGPFGRRAFFPFISGNFTDSKTGELVATLLPALGGGFGINSTVDAKFYVDAVMVIQFVDDNEYAYLKLNGIGSVAGHASSFYLVMETASAARQELAGQFIIFSNIFLPADASPANETQAYFRMFAKAIPTTGSTTDMFSLSSLSKAVLSAVLAITVLTVHTEAASVIPDNVSMPTPEFETVFDCVFLFPANLQQNNFLDGPFGRRAFFPFIEGNFTDPQTGELVARLLPALGGGFGINSTVDAKFYVDAVMVMQFVDDNQFAYLKLNGIGSTAGHASSFFLVMETASAARQDLAGKFIIFSNLFLPADASPANQTLAYFRMFAKSSPEGSFLGQ
;
A
#
# COMPACT_ATOMS: atom_id res chain seq x y z
N MET A 1 62.07 -1.08 52.54
CA MET A 1 61.89 -1.38 51.11
C MET A 1 60.51 -2.04 50.99
N PHE A 2 59.45 -1.23 50.86
CA PHE A 2 58.07 -1.71 50.98
C PHE A 2 57.50 -2.03 49.60
N SER A 3 57.08 -3.29 49.42
CA SER A 3 56.39 -3.78 48.23
C SER A 3 54.95 -3.28 48.20
N LEU A 4 54.53 -2.70 47.08
CA LEU A 4 53.11 -2.50 46.78
C LEU A 4 52.44 -3.86 46.51
N PRO A 5 51.26 -4.14 47.08
CA PRO A 5 50.54 -5.35 46.77
C PRO A 5 49.94 -5.27 45.35
N ARG A 6 50.04 -6.38 44.63
CA ARG A 6 49.35 -6.61 43.34
C ARG A 6 47.85 -6.47 43.55
N LEU A 7 47.26 -5.37 43.08
CA LEU A 7 45.83 -5.30 42.82
C LEU A 7 45.51 -6.30 41.70
N SER A 8 44.68 -7.29 42.01
CA SER A 8 44.20 -8.27 41.05
C SER A 8 43.26 -7.59 40.05
N LYS A 9 43.33 -8.01 38.78
CA LYS A 9 42.44 -7.55 37.68
C LYS A 9 40.95 -7.66 38.00
N ALA A 10 40.56 -8.45 39.00
CA ALA A 10 39.18 -8.59 39.46
C ALA A 10 38.62 -7.32 40.12
N VAL A 11 39.45 -6.50 40.78
CA VAL A 11 38.98 -5.28 41.46
C VAL A 11 38.74 -4.14 40.46
N LEU A 12 39.49 -4.10 39.36
CA LEU A 12 39.29 -3.09 38.31
C LEU A 12 38.01 -3.34 37.50
N SER A 13 37.62 -4.60 37.31
CA SER A 13 36.35 -4.95 36.66
C SER A 13 35.12 -4.66 37.55
N ALA A 14 35.26 -4.73 38.87
CA ALA A 14 34.16 -4.40 39.79
C ALA A 14 33.88 -2.89 39.87
N VAL A 15 34.92 -2.03 39.77
CA VAL A 15 34.73 -0.57 39.74
C VAL A 15 34.19 -0.11 38.38
N LEU A 16 34.52 -0.80 37.28
CA LEU A 16 33.95 -0.50 35.97
C LEU A 16 32.49 -0.99 35.84
N ALA A 17 32.12 -2.09 36.51
CA ALA A 17 30.74 -2.61 36.51
C ALA A 17 29.79 -1.80 37.41
N ILE A 18 30.28 -1.13 38.45
CA ILE A 18 29.45 -0.25 39.32
C ILE A 18 29.18 1.12 38.66
N THR A 19 29.93 1.51 37.63
CA THR A 19 29.73 2.80 36.93
C THR A 19 28.77 2.72 35.74
N VAL A 20 28.33 1.51 35.33
CA VAL A 20 27.29 1.30 34.29
C VAL A 20 26.01 0.72 34.91
N LEU A 21 25.73 1.10 36.16
CA LEU A 21 24.36 1.15 36.68
C LEU A 21 23.92 2.61 36.73
N THR A 22 24.16 3.35 35.64
CA THR A 22 23.37 4.55 35.37
C THR A 22 21.95 4.07 35.17
N VAL A 23 21.19 4.19 36.26
CA VAL A 23 19.74 4.33 36.26
C VAL A 23 19.40 5.06 34.97
N HIS A 24 18.90 4.32 33.97
CA HIS A 24 18.16 4.92 32.88
C HIS A 24 16.89 5.42 33.54
N THR A 25 16.99 6.54 34.26
CA THR A 25 15.86 7.45 34.37
C THR A 25 15.56 7.74 32.93
N GLU A 26 14.44 7.20 32.44
CA GLU A 26 13.76 7.66 31.25
C GLU A 26 13.53 9.16 31.46
N ALA A 27 14.56 9.96 31.17
CA ALA A 27 14.42 11.37 31.00
C ALA A 27 13.57 11.47 29.74
N ALA A 28 12.26 11.57 29.94
CA ALA A 28 11.34 11.92 28.89
C ALA A 28 11.95 13.14 28.20
N SER A 29 12.41 12.94 26.96
CA SER A 29 12.95 14.01 26.14
C SER A 29 11.79 14.96 25.87
N VAL A 30 11.59 15.92 26.77
CA VAL A 30 10.61 16.99 26.58
C VAL A 30 11.15 17.81 25.42
N ILE A 31 10.42 17.78 24.29
CA ILE A 31 10.67 18.69 23.17
C ILE A 31 10.64 20.10 23.78
N PRO A 32 11.73 20.88 23.67
CA PRO A 32 11.76 22.21 24.27
C PRO A 32 10.58 23.05 23.77
N ASP A 33 9.93 23.83 24.64
CA ASP A 33 8.81 24.71 24.27
C ASP A 33 9.17 25.74 23.18
N THR A 34 10.46 25.89 22.90
CA THR A 34 11.02 26.73 21.83
C THR A 34 11.02 26.05 20.46
N VAL A 35 10.78 24.74 20.38
CA VAL A 35 10.69 23.97 19.13
C VAL A 35 9.22 23.86 18.74
N SER A 36 8.72 24.87 18.02
CA SER A 36 7.42 24.80 17.36
C SER A 36 7.56 24.04 16.04
N MET A 37 6.80 22.97 15.87
CA MET A 37 6.68 22.34 14.55
C MET A 37 5.82 23.25 13.66
N PRO A 38 6.29 23.59 12.45
CA PRO A 38 5.51 24.42 11.56
C PRO A 38 4.21 23.72 11.18
N THR A 39 3.08 24.42 11.31
CA THR A 39 1.78 23.92 10.84
C THR A 39 1.82 23.84 9.32
N PRO A 40 1.57 22.68 8.69
CA PRO A 40 1.52 22.57 7.25
C PRO A 40 0.35 23.39 6.69
N VAL A 41 0.61 24.18 5.65
CA VAL A 41 -0.40 24.94 4.92
C VAL A 41 -0.73 24.19 3.63
N PHE A 42 -2.02 23.98 3.40
CA PHE A 42 -2.53 23.31 2.21
C PHE A 42 -3.39 24.29 1.41
N GLU A 43 -3.22 24.27 0.10
CA GLU A 43 -4.03 25.07 -0.83
C GLU A 43 -4.92 24.17 -1.67
N PRO A 44 -6.15 24.60 -1.97
CA PRO A 44 -7.00 23.86 -2.89
C PRO A 44 -6.37 23.88 -4.29
N VAL A 45 -6.38 22.73 -4.94
CA VAL A 45 -5.86 22.55 -6.29
C VAL A 45 -7.00 22.20 -7.22
N PHE A 46 -7.76 21.13 -6.93
CA PHE A 46 -8.89 20.71 -7.75
C PHE A 46 -10.17 20.56 -6.96
N ASP A 47 -11.27 20.94 -7.60
CA ASP A 47 -12.62 20.51 -7.24
C ASP A 47 -13.00 19.33 -8.11
N CYS A 48 -13.56 18.28 -7.51
CA CYS A 48 -13.84 17.03 -8.18
C CYS A 48 -15.32 16.69 -8.05
N SER A 49 -15.92 16.20 -9.13
CA SER A 49 -17.26 15.62 -9.10
C SER A 49 -17.23 14.23 -9.70
N PHE A 50 -17.68 13.23 -8.93
CA PHE A 50 -17.68 11.83 -9.33
C PHE A 50 -19.09 11.29 -9.42
N LEU A 51 -19.33 10.48 -10.44
CA LEU A 51 -20.57 9.76 -10.62
C LEU A 51 -20.35 8.28 -10.33
N PHE A 52 -21.27 7.73 -9.55
CA PHE A 52 -21.30 6.36 -9.12
C PHE A 52 -22.64 5.71 -9.46
N PRO A 53 -22.71 4.36 -9.53
CA PRO A 53 -23.97 3.66 -9.69
C PRO A 53 -25.00 4.04 -8.63
N ALA A 54 -26.28 4.01 -9.00
CA ALA A 54 -27.37 4.08 -8.03
C ALA A 54 -27.21 3.02 -6.93
N ASN A 55 -27.75 3.34 -5.75
CA ASN A 55 -27.86 2.41 -4.63
C ASN A 55 -26.51 1.87 -4.14
N LEU A 56 -25.46 2.71 -4.17
CA LEU A 56 -24.12 2.36 -3.64
C LEU A 56 -24.20 1.68 -2.27
N GLN A 57 -25.08 2.18 -1.39
CA GLN A 57 -25.21 1.72 -0.01
C GLN A 57 -25.78 0.31 0.16
N THR A 58 -26.48 -0.23 -0.84
CA THR A 58 -27.15 -1.53 -0.71
C THR A 58 -26.48 -2.63 -1.52
N ASN A 59 -25.97 -2.33 -2.72
CA ASN A 59 -25.62 -3.37 -3.70
C ASN A 59 -24.13 -3.61 -3.86
N ASN A 60 -23.28 -2.73 -3.32
CA ASN A 60 -21.84 -2.73 -3.58
C ASN A 60 -21.01 -3.00 -2.33
N PHE A 61 -21.56 -3.81 -1.43
CA PHE A 61 -20.95 -4.14 -0.15
C PHE A 61 -20.81 -5.65 0.02
N LEU A 62 -19.67 -6.06 0.54
CA LEU A 62 -19.36 -7.43 0.90
C LEU A 62 -19.16 -7.50 2.41
N ASP A 63 -19.92 -8.35 3.07
CA ASP A 63 -19.83 -8.51 4.51
C ASP A 63 -18.53 -9.24 4.88
N GLY A 64 -17.87 -8.78 5.93
CA GLY A 64 -16.61 -9.30 6.44
C GLY A 64 -16.48 -9.09 7.95
N PRO A 65 -15.41 -9.61 8.55
CA PRO A 65 -15.25 -9.65 10.00
C PRO A 65 -15.11 -8.25 10.63
N PHE A 66 -14.65 -7.26 9.86
CA PHE A 66 -14.48 -5.89 10.31
C PHE A 66 -15.62 -4.95 9.88
N GLY A 67 -16.69 -5.48 9.28
CA GLY A 67 -17.80 -4.70 8.75
C GLY A 67 -18.05 -5.01 7.28
N ARG A 68 -18.40 -4.00 6.48
CA ARG A 68 -18.81 -4.18 5.09
C ARG A 68 -17.83 -3.50 4.14
N ARG A 69 -17.17 -4.27 3.27
CA ARG A 69 -16.21 -3.77 2.30
C ARG A 69 -16.93 -3.22 1.07
N ALA A 70 -16.58 -1.99 0.69
CA ALA A 70 -17.21 -1.27 -0.41
C ALA A 70 -16.45 -1.48 -1.74
N PHE A 71 -17.20 -1.78 -2.80
CA PHE A 71 -16.71 -1.91 -4.17
C PHE A 71 -17.51 -0.99 -5.09
N PHE A 72 -17.19 0.29 -5.11
CA PHE A 72 -17.87 1.23 -5.98
C PHE A 72 -17.11 1.34 -7.31
N PRO A 73 -17.69 0.98 -8.46
CA PRO A 73 -17.08 1.39 -9.71
C PRO A 73 -17.34 2.89 -9.91
N PHE A 74 -16.36 3.60 -10.43
CA PHE A 74 -16.59 4.96 -10.92
C PHE A 74 -17.23 4.89 -12.32
N ILE A 75 -18.33 5.60 -12.53
CA ILE A 75 -18.95 5.76 -13.86
C ILE A 75 -18.21 6.82 -14.65
N SER A 76 -17.94 7.96 -14.01
CA SER A 76 -17.18 9.07 -14.59
C SER A 76 -16.79 10.05 -13.49
N GLY A 77 -15.99 11.05 -13.85
CA GLY A 77 -15.67 12.12 -12.95
C GLY A 77 -14.91 13.24 -13.62
N ASN A 78 -15.03 14.45 -13.08
CA ASN A 78 -14.31 15.63 -13.55
C ASN A 78 -13.46 16.19 -12.42
N PHE A 79 -12.28 16.68 -12.79
CA PHE A 79 -11.39 17.47 -11.95
C PHE A 79 -11.29 18.86 -12.58
N THR A 80 -11.74 19.87 -11.84
CA THR A 80 -11.69 21.27 -12.27
C THR A 80 -10.71 22.05 -11.40
N ASP A 81 -9.99 23.00 -11.98
CA ASP A 81 -9.15 23.93 -11.22
C ASP A 81 -9.99 24.65 -10.16
N SER A 82 -9.58 24.59 -8.90
CA SER A 82 -10.37 25.13 -7.78
C SER A 82 -10.44 26.66 -7.73
N LYS A 83 -9.59 27.36 -8.49
CA LYS A 83 -9.55 28.82 -8.57
C LYS A 83 -10.30 29.33 -9.80
N THR A 84 -10.17 28.67 -10.95
CA THR A 84 -10.79 29.11 -12.22
C THR A 84 -12.07 28.38 -12.58
N GLY A 85 -12.27 27.16 -12.07
CA GLY A 85 -13.38 26.27 -12.44
C GLY A 85 -13.19 25.58 -13.78
N GLU A 86 -12.06 25.75 -14.46
CA GLU A 86 -11.77 25.11 -15.73
C GLU A 86 -11.55 23.61 -15.58
N LEU A 87 -11.97 22.80 -16.55
CA LEU A 87 -11.72 21.36 -16.56
C LEU A 87 -10.22 21.09 -16.74
N VAL A 88 -9.63 20.29 -15.86
CA VAL A 88 -8.21 19.94 -15.85
C VAL A 88 -7.99 18.46 -16.17
N ALA A 89 -8.86 17.58 -15.65
CA ALA A 89 -8.78 16.15 -15.93
C ALA A 89 -10.15 15.48 -15.88
N THR A 90 -10.25 14.33 -16.52
CA THR A 90 -11.41 13.42 -16.43
C THR A 90 -10.98 12.11 -15.81
N LEU A 91 -11.85 11.53 -14.99
CA LEU A 91 -11.65 10.20 -14.43
C LEU A 91 -11.95 9.14 -15.50
N LEU A 92 -11.05 8.17 -15.65
CA LEU A 92 -11.24 7.06 -16.56
C LEU A 92 -12.20 6.02 -15.95
N PRO A 93 -13.35 5.75 -16.58
CA PRO A 93 -14.31 4.77 -16.09
C PRO A 93 -13.69 3.39 -15.96
N ALA A 94 -14.11 2.62 -14.96
CA ALA A 94 -13.67 1.24 -14.71
C ALA A 94 -12.15 1.03 -14.48
N LEU A 95 -11.33 2.08 -14.51
CA LEU A 95 -9.90 2.03 -14.18
C LEU A 95 -9.69 2.54 -12.75
N GLY A 96 -9.88 1.62 -11.81
CA GLY A 96 -9.86 1.89 -10.39
C GLY A 96 -10.66 0.83 -9.63
N GLY A 97 -10.62 0.86 -8.30
CA GLY A 97 -11.36 -0.10 -7.50
C GLY A 97 -10.95 -0.13 -6.04
N GLY A 98 -11.84 -0.67 -5.21
CA GLY A 98 -11.75 -0.61 -3.74
C GLY A 98 -12.18 0.76 -3.24
N PHE A 99 -13.10 0.81 -2.28
CA PHE A 99 -13.46 2.06 -1.60
C PHE A 99 -13.18 2.00 -0.11
N GLY A 100 -12.77 0.82 0.38
CA GLY A 100 -12.45 0.63 1.77
C GLY A 100 -13.50 -0.18 2.54
N ILE A 101 -13.51 0.01 3.86
CA ILE A 101 -14.33 -0.76 4.80
C ILE A 101 -15.24 0.19 5.57
N ASN A 102 -16.54 -0.09 5.54
CA ASN A 102 -17.48 0.47 6.50
C ASN A 102 -17.48 -0.40 7.77
N SER A 103 -16.80 0.09 8.79
CA SER A 103 -16.59 -0.61 10.05
C SER A 103 -17.86 -0.63 10.89
N THR A 104 -18.28 -1.85 11.29
CA THR A 104 -19.39 -2.04 12.23
C THR A 104 -18.95 -1.89 13.68
N VAL A 105 -17.64 -1.83 13.95
CA VAL A 105 -17.08 -1.73 15.30
C VAL A 105 -17.10 -0.29 15.80
N ASP A 106 -16.74 0.66 14.94
CA ASP A 106 -16.57 2.06 15.32
C ASP A 106 -17.31 3.05 14.41
N ALA A 107 -18.17 2.54 13.51
CA ALA A 107 -18.98 3.33 12.57
C ALA A 107 -18.16 4.28 11.67
N LYS A 108 -16.90 3.93 11.40
CA LYS A 108 -16.02 4.67 10.50
C LYS A 108 -15.91 4.02 9.13
N PHE A 109 -15.58 4.83 8.14
CA PHE A 109 -15.26 4.39 6.79
C PHE A 109 -13.74 4.49 6.57
N TYR A 110 -13.07 3.36 6.48
CA TYR A 110 -11.63 3.29 6.22
C TYR A 110 -11.40 3.17 4.72
N VAL A 111 -10.99 4.26 4.08
CA VAL A 111 -10.80 4.30 2.62
C VAL A 111 -9.49 3.66 2.21
N ASP A 112 -9.58 2.79 1.21
CA ASP A 112 -8.47 2.28 0.40
C ASP A 112 -9.01 2.23 -1.03
N ALA A 113 -8.68 3.24 -1.83
CA ALA A 113 -9.22 3.41 -3.16
C ALA A 113 -8.14 3.80 -4.17
N VAL A 114 -8.32 3.33 -5.40
CA VAL A 114 -7.46 3.71 -6.52
C VAL A 114 -8.29 4.19 -7.69
N MET A 115 -7.77 5.18 -8.42
CA MET A 115 -8.41 5.74 -9.61
C MET A 115 -7.35 6.18 -10.62
N VAL A 116 -7.77 6.28 -11.88
CA VAL A 116 -6.96 6.83 -12.97
C VAL A 116 -7.67 8.02 -13.59
N ILE A 117 -6.93 9.09 -13.85
CA ILE A 117 -7.44 10.27 -14.56
C ILE A 117 -6.61 10.53 -15.80
N GLN A 118 -7.19 11.28 -16.75
CA GLN A 118 -6.52 11.80 -17.92
C GLN A 118 -6.59 13.33 -17.91
N PHE A 119 -5.44 13.99 -18.01
CA PHE A 119 -5.37 15.44 -18.10
C PHE A 119 -5.82 15.92 -19.48
N VAL A 120 -6.54 17.05 -19.54
CA VAL A 120 -7.12 17.55 -20.79
C VAL A 120 -6.13 18.32 -21.66
N ASP A 121 -5.08 18.88 -21.06
CA ASP A 121 -4.12 19.76 -21.70
C ASP A 121 -3.04 18.99 -22.46
N ASP A 122 -2.57 17.86 -21.93
CA ASP A 122 -1.54 17.03 -22.56
C ASP A 122 -1.98 15.59 -22.89
N ASN A 123 -3.21 15.19 -22.50
CA ASN A 123 -3.73 13.82 -22.62
C ASN A 123 -2.94 12.75 -21.84
N GLU A 124 -2.04 13.17 -20.96
CA GLU A 124 -1.29 12.26 -20.10
C GLU A 124 -2.15 11.79 -18.94
N TYR A 125 -1.74 10.67 -18.34
CA TYR A 125 -2.51 10.04 -17.27
C TYR A 125 -1.89 10.26 -15.89
N ALA A 126 -2.74 10.17 -14.86
CA ALA A 126 -2.30 10.03 -13.48
C ALA A 126 -3.01 8.89 -12.77
N TYR A 127 -2.24 8.13 -12.01
CA TYR A 127 -2.73 7.17 -11.04
C TYR A 127 -2.82 7.84 -9.67
N LEU A 128 -3.95 7.68 -9.00
CA LEU A 128 -4.17 8.20 -7.66
C LEU A 128 -4.49 7.05 -6.72
N LYS A 129 -3.76 6.97 -5.61
CA LYS A 129 -4.03 6.05 -4.49
C LYS A 129 -4.48 6.85 -3.29
N LEU A 130 -5.69 6.58 -2.82
CA LEU A 130 -6.35 7.27 -1.71
C LEU A 130 -6.43 6.34 -0.53
N ASN A 131 -6.03 6.84 0.63
CA ASN A 131 -6.16 6.13 1.89
C ASN A 131 -6.63 7.12 2.94
N GLY A 132 -7.51 6.69 3.85
CA GLY A 132 -7.92 7.59 4.90
C GLY A 132 -9.06 7.07 5.75
N ILE A 133 -9.68 8.00 6.45
CA ILE A 133 -10.74 7.70 7.39
C ILE A 133 -11.84 8.73 7.29
N GLY A 134 -13.06 8.26 7.37
CA GLY A 134 -14.27 9.07 7.28
C GLY A 134 -15.36 8.58 8.19
N SER A 135 -16.47 9.30 8.18
CA SER A 135 -17.71 8.87 8.80
C SER A 135 -18.78 8.71 7.74
N VAL A 136 -19.46 7.56 7.74
CA VAL A 136 -20.64 7.34 6.89
C VAL A 136 -21.78 8.27 7.30
N ALA A 137 -21.93 8.54 8.59
CA ALA A 137 -23.00 9.39 9.14
C ALA A 137 -22.71 10.90 9.00
N GLY A 138 -21.43 11.29 9.03
CA GLY A 138 -21.03 12.70 8.98
C GLY A 138 -20.86 13.26 7.57
N HIS A 139 -20.92 12.42 6.54
CA HIS A 139 -20.65 12.79 5.13
C HIS A 139 -19.30 13.50 4.91
N ALA A 140 -18.40 13.43 5.88
CA ALA A 140 -17.11 14.09 5.89
C ALA A 140 -16.03 13.06 6.16
N SER A 141 -15.05 13.05 5.29
CA SER A 141 -13.92 12.14 5.30
C SER A 141 -12.72 12.89 4.76
N SER A 142 -11.57 12.57 5.35
CA SER A 142 -10.30 13.11 4.90
C SER A 142 -9.42 11.95 4.49
N PHE A 143 -8.94 12.01 3.26
CA PHE A 143 -8.03 11.03 2.70
C PHE A 143 -6.70 11.70 2.43
N TYR A 144 -5.62 10.96 2.61
CA TYR A 144 -4.38 11.29 1.96
C TYR A 144 -4.33 10.61 0.60
N LEU A 145 -3.74 11.28 -0.36
CA LEU A 145 -3.64 10.85 -1.74
C LEU A 145 -2.18 10.89 -2.16
N VAL A 146 -1.75 9.84 -2.86
CA VAL A 146 -0.49 9.80 -3.60
C VAL A 146 -0.83 9.80 -5.08
N MET A 147 -0.22 10.73 -5.83
CA MET A 147 -0.35 10.85 -7.27
C MET A 147 0.93 10.41 -7.96
N GLU A 148 0.79 9.59 -9.00
CA GLU A 148 1.84 9.24 -9.95
C GLU A 148 1.38 9.69 -11.35
N THR A 149 2.19 10.46 -12.06
CA THR A 149 1.80 10.93 -13.41
C THR A 149 3.00 11.03 -14.35
N ALA A 150 2.75 10.80 -15.63
CA ALA A 150 3.69 11.09 -16.72
C ALA A 150 3.60 12.54 -17.22
N SER A 151 2.56 13.29 -16.85
CA SER A 151 2.38 14.69 -17.26
C SER A 151 3.54 15.54 -16.77
N ALA A 152 4.29 16.14 -17.70
CA ALA A 152 5.36 17.08 -17.36
C ALA A 152 4.79 18.35 -16.70
N ALA A 153 3.57 18.74 -17.07
CA ALA A 153 2.90 19.95 -16.56
C ALA A 153 2.35 19.77 -15.13
N ARG A 154 2.31 18.54 -14.61
CA ARG A 154 1.73 18.19 -13.30
C ARG A 154 2.71 17.47 -12.38
N GLN A 155 4.00 17.44 -12.73
CA GLN A 155 5.03 16.78 -11.89
C GLN A 155 5.14 17.39 -10.51
N GLU A 156 4.75 18.65 -10.33
CA GLU A 156 4.70 19.29 -9.03
C GLU A 156 3.72 18.60 -8.09
N LEU A 157 2.69 17.90 -8.58
CA LEU A 157 1.74 17.14 -7.75
C LEU A 157 2.20 15.70 -7.50
N ALA A 158 3.09 15.17 -8.33
CA ALA A 158 3.60 13.81 -8.20
C ALA A 158 4.38 13.64 -6.89
N GLY A 159 4.05 12.59 -6.13
CA GLY A 159 4.74 12.27 -4.86
C GLY A 159 4.50 13.28 -3.72
N GLN A 160 3.63 14.28 -3.89
CA GLN A 160 3.25 15.16 -2.80
C GLN A 160 2.27 14.49 -1.83
N PHE A 161 2.26 14.98 -0.58
CA PHE A 161 1.19 14.68 0.36
C PHE A 161 -0.03 15.55 0.02
N ILE A 162 -1.04 14.92 -0.57
CA ILE A 162 -2.27 15.58 -1.01
C ILE A 162 -3.40 15.18 -0.07
N ILE A 163 -4.22 16.13 0.36
CA ILE A 163 -5.45 15.87 1.11
C ILE A 163 -6.62 15.88 0.15
N PHE A 164 -7.46 14.85 0.23
CA PHE A 164 -8.70 14.74 -0.54
C PHE A 164 -9.86 14.72 0.46
N SER A 165 -10.70 15.75 0.44
CA SER A 165 -11.83 15.89 1.35
C SER A 165 -13.14 15.79 0.58
N ASN A 166 -14.12 15.09 1.14
CA ASN A 166 -15.41 14.92 0.48
C ASN A 166 -16.52 15.76 1.13
N ILE A 167 -17.49 16.15 0.31
CA ILE A 167 -18.81 16.63 0.71
C ILE A 167 -19.82 15.77 -0.06
N PHE A 168 -20.51 14.86 0.61
CA PHE A 168 -21.68 14.23 0.00
C PHE A 168 -22.84 15.22 0.02
N LEU A 169 -23.45 15.45 -1.14
CA LEU A 169 -24.76 16.07 -1.17
C LEU A 169 -25.82 15.04 -0.74
N PRO A 170 -26.88 15.46 -0.04
CA PRO A 170 -27.96 14.56 0.32
C PRO A 170 -28.64 13.99 -0.94
N ALA A 171 -29.18 12.77 -0.80
CA ALA A 171 -29.65 11.94 -1.91
C ALA A 171 -30.78 12.57 -2.75
N ASP A 172 -31.47 13.59 -2.22
CA ASP A 172 -32.53 14.35 -2.88
C ASP A 172 -32.01 15.36 -3.92
N ALA A 173 -30.71 15.65 -3.93
CA ALA A 173 -30.07 16.51 -4.93
C ALA A 173 -29.48 15.75 -6.14
N SER A 174 -29.46 14.42 -6.11
CA SER A 174 -28.87 13.60 -7.17
C SER A 174 -29.94 13.18 -8.21
N PRO A 175 -29.61 13.15 -9.52
CA PRO A 175 -30.51 12.58 -10.52
C PRO A 175 -30.94 11.14 -10.14
N ALA A 176 -32.18 10.77 -10.45
CA ALA A 176 -32.89 9.60 -9.90
C ALA A 176 -32.21 8.22 -10.03
N ASN A 177 -31.07 8.10 -10.74
CA ASN A 177 -30.40 6.83 -11.02
C ASN A 177 -28.87 6.85 -10.79
N GLU A 178 -28.30 7.91 -10.22
CA GLU A 178 -26.85 8.00 -10.00
C GLU A 178 -26.57 8.61 -8.63
N THR A 179 -25.46 8.20 -8.01
CA THR A 179 -24.96 8.86 -6.80
C THR A 179 -23.83 9.80 -7.20
N GLN A 180 -24.02 11.10 -7.02
CA GLN A 180 -22.96 12.09 -7.25
C GLN A 180 -22.26 12.45 -5.94
N ALA A 181 -20.93 12.49 -5.95
CA ALA A 181 -20.16 12.99 -4.81
C ALA A 181 -19.17 14.06 -5.25
N TYR A 182 -18.95 15.02 -4.35
CA TYR A 182 -18.07 16.15 -4.57
C TYR A 182 -16.88 16.07 -3.64
N PHE A 183 -15.71 16.40 -4.15
CA PHE A 183 -14.47 16.39 -3.39
C PHE A 183 -13.66 17.62 -3.69
N ARG A 184 -12.79 17.97 -2.76
CA ARG A 184 -11.76 19.00 -2.94
C ARG A 184 -10.41 18.41 -2.62
N MET A 185 -9.49 18.59 -3.55
CA MET A 185 -8.09 18.20 -3.45
C MET A 185 -7.27 19.39 -2.98
N PHE A 186 -6.43 19.18 -1.97
CA PHE A 186 -5.52 20.15 -1.44
C PHE A 186 -4.08 19.63 -1.51
N ALA A 187 -3.16 20.42 -2.04
CA ALA A 187 -1.73 20.12 -2.04
C ALA A 187 -1.02 21.02 -1.04
N LYS A 188 0.15 20.58 -0.57
CA LYS A 188 0.99 21.42 0.29
C LYS A 188 1.36 22.68 -0.49
N ALA A 189 1.17 23.86 0.11
CA ALA A 189 1.57 25.11 -0.50
C ALA A 189 3.08 25.03 -0.81
N ILE A 190 3.44 25.08 -2.09
CA ILE A 190 4.83 25.28 -2.49
C ILE A 190 5.11 26.75 -2.17
N PRO A 191 6.09 27.07 -1.30
CA PRO A 191 6.43 28.45 -1.04
C PRO A 191 6.74 29.12 -2.38
N THR A 192 5.89 30.06 -2.80
CA THR A 192 6.13 30.88 -3.97
C THR A 192 7.34 31.72 -3.63
N THR A 193 8.51 31.30 -4.13
CA THR A 193 9.78 31.95 -3.84
C THR A 193 9.72 33.40 -4.29
N GLY A 194 9.48 34.31 -3.35
CA GLY A 194 10.06 35.63 -3.42
C GLY A 194 11.57 35.47 -3.29
N SER A 195 12.30 35.79 -4.37
CA SER A 195 13.76 35.85 -4.43
C SER A 195 14.50 34.53 -4.19
N THR A 196 15.13 34.02 -5.25
CA THR A 196 16.11 32.93 -5.28
C THR A 196 17.44 33.26 -4.57
N THR A 197 17.46 34.15 -3.57
CA THR A 197 18.71 34.66 -2.99
C THR A 197 19.00 34.34 -1.53
N ASP A 198 18.19 33.55 -0.82
CA ASP A 198 18.54 33.13 0.55
C ASP A 198 18.13 31.69 0.85
N MET A 199 18.65 30.74 0.06
CA MET A 199 18.78 29.37 0.55
C MET A 199 20.16 29.24 1.20
N PHE A 200 20.21 29.44 2.51
CA PHE A 200 21.25 28.99 3.44
C PHE A 200 22.54 28.48 2.79
N SER A 201 23.44 29.41 2.43
CA SER A 201 24.87 29.12 2.29
C SER A 201 25.46 28.89 3.68
N LEU A 202 25.10 27.76 4.29
CA LEU A 202 25.85 27.20 5.40
C LEU A 202 27.12 26.56 4.80
N SER A 203 28.14 27.41 4.64
CA SER A 203 29.57 27.06 4.63
C SER A 203 29.88 25.62 4.17
N SER A 204 29.96 25.44 2.85
CA SER A 204 30.35 24.18 2.19
C SER A 204 31.71 23.62 2.65
N LEU A 205 32.55 24.40 3.33
CA LEU A 205 33.79 23.92 3.94
C LEU A 205 33.62 23.26 5.31
N SER A 206 32.56 23.55 6.09
CA SER A 206 32.40 22.96 7.44
C SER A 206 31.74 21.59 7.40
N LYS A 207 30.75 21.38 6.52
CA LYS A 207 30.02 20.10 6.41
C LYS A 207 30.87 18.99 5.79
N ALA A 208 31.70 19.28 4.79
CA ALA A 208 32.58 18.25 4.22
C ALA A 208 33.61 17.75 5.23
N VAL A 209 34.18 18.64 6.05
CA VAL A 209 35.14 18.27 7.10
C VAL A 209 34.45 17.61 8.29
N LEU A 210 33.28 18.11 8.73
CA LEU A 210 32.53 17.49 9.83
C LEU A 210 31.94 16.13 9.43
N SER A 211 31.45 15.97 8.19
CA SER A 211 30.97 14.69 7.67
C SER A 211 32.11 13.73 7.37
N ALA A 212 33.28 14.19 6.90
CA ALA A 212 34.44 13.31 6.74
C ALA A 212 35.00 12.88 8.10
N VAL A 213 35.09 13.77 9.10
CA VAL A 213 35.53 13.42 10.46
C VAL A 213 34.51 12.51 11.15
N LEU A 214 33.21 12.76 11.00
CA LEU A 214 32.18 11.89 11.57
C LEU A 214 32.12 10.54 10.84
N ALA A 215 32.25 10.50 9.51
CA ALA A 215 32.32 9.26 8.74
C ALA A 215 33.58 8.45 9.07
N ILE A 216 34.74 9.10 9.23
CA ILE A 216 35.99 8.44 9.66
C ILE A 216 35.88 7.96 11.11
N THR A 217 35.22 8.71 12.00
CA THR A 217 35.00 8.30 13.40
C THR A 217 34.00 7.14 13.47
N VAL A 218 32.94 7.15 12.66
CA VAL A 218 31.98 6.03 12.60
C VAL A 218 32.60 4.80 11.94
N LEU A 219 33.41 4.95 10.88
CA LEU A 219 34.14 3.83 10.27
C LEU A 219 35.25 3.26 11.17
N THR A 220 35.85 4.06 12.06
CA THR A 220 36.88 3.56 12.99
C THR A 220 36.32 3.00 14.29
N VAL A 221 35.07 3.33 14.66
CA VAL A 221 34.36 2.75 15.83
C VAL A 221 33.49 1.55 15.43
N HIS A 222 33.14 1.39 14.14
CA HIS A 222 32.68 0.12 13.59
C HIS A 222 33.85 -0.78 13.21
N THR A 223 34.67 -1.15 14.19
CA THR A 223 35.19 -2.52 14.14
C THR A 223 33.97 -3.42 14.19
N GLU A 224 33.70 -4.16 13.12
CA GLU A 224 32.71 -5.23 13.06
C GLU A 224 33.00 -6.20 14.22
N ALA A 225 32.47 -5.90 15.41
CA ALA A 225 32.10 -6.95 16.32
C ALA A 225 30.95 -7.66 15.60
N ALA A 226 31.31 -8.58 14.71
CA ALA A 226 30.37 -9.57 14.21
C ALA A 226 29.74 -10.16 15.47
N SER A 227 28.50 -9.74 15.75
CA SER A 227 27.69 -10.38 16.75
C SER A 227 27.48 -11.78 16.21
N VAL A 228 28.34 -12.69 16.66
CA VAL A 228 28.15 -14.11 16.38
C VAL A 228 26.85 -14.44 17.07
N ILE A 229 25.81 -14.72 16.26
CA ILE A 229 24.58 -15.31 16.76
C ILE A 229 25.03 -16.53 17.54
N PRO A 230 24.80 -16.59 18.87
CA PRO A 230 25.28 -17.69 19.68
C PRO A 230 24.88 -19.02 19.04
N ASP A 231 25.73 -20.04 19.07
CA ASP A 231 25.47 -21.34 18.41
C ASP A 231 24.17 -22.02 18.90
N ASN A 232 23.65 -21.58 20.05
CA ASN A 232 22.38 -22.02 20.62
C ASN A 232 21.15 -21.19 20.21
N VAL A 233 21.32 -20.15 19.38
CA VAL A 233 20.22 -19.34 18.82
C VAL A 233 20.00 -19.77 17.37
N SER A 234 18.97 -20.61 17.18
CA SER A 234 18.47 -20.97 15.85
C SER A 234 17.19 -20.20 15.58
N MET A 235 17.09 -19.55 14.42
CA MET A 235 15.84 -18.99 13.95
C MET A 235 14.99 -20.11 13.34
N PRO A 236 13.79 -20.39 13.86
CA PRO A 236 12.93 -21.40 13.28
C PRO A 236 12.61 -21.03 11.82
N THR A 237 12.75 -21.99 10.92
CA THR A 237 12.35 -21.80 9.51
C THR A 237 10.83 -21.94 9.43
N PRO A 238 10.11 -20.95 8.89
CA PRO A 238 8.66 -21.08 8.73
C PRO A 238 8.33 -22.18 7.72
N GLU A 239 7.41 -23.06 8.09
CA GLU A 239 6.87 -24.08 7.20
C GLU A 239 5.54 -23.61 6.58
N PHE A 240 5.31 -24.04 5.35
CA PHE A 240 4.16 -23.65 4.54
C PHE A 240 3.48 -24.88 3.97
N GLU A 241 2.15 -24.89 4.04
CA GLU A 241 1.31 -25.89 3.40
C GLU A 241 0.59 -25.29 2.18
N THR A 242 0.38 -26.09 1.14
CA THR A 242 -0.42 -25.64 -0.01
C THR A 242 -1.89 -25.68 0.38
N VAL A 243 -2.59 -24.57 0.18
CA VAL A 243 -4.01 -24.42 0.50
C VAL A 243 -4.86 -24.53 -0.77
N PHE A 244 -4.47 -23.80 -1.83
CA PHE A 244 -5.19 -23.80 -3.11
C PHE A 244 -4.23 -23.83 -4.28
N ASP A 245 -4.62 -24.57 -5.32
CA ASP A 245 -4.18 -24.32 -6.68
C ASP A 245 -5.17 -23.40 -7.37
N CYS A 246 -4.69 -22.42 -8.14
CA CYS A 246 -5.56 -21.48 -8.83
C CYS A 246 -5.23 -21.36 -10.30
N VAL A 247 -6.27 -21.16 -11.10
CA VAL A 247 -6.18 -20.92 -12.53
C VAL A 247 -7.00 -19.69 -12.83
N PHE A 248 -6.35 -18.62 -13.28
CA PHE A 248 -7.01 -17.36 -13.61
C PHE A 248 -6.88 -17.05 -15.09
N LEU A 249 -7.93 -16.40 -15.61
CA LEU A 249 -8.00 -15.91 -16.97
C LEU A 249 -8.03 -14.39 -16.98
N PHE A 250 -7.18 -13.86 -17.84
CA PHE A 250 -7.03 -12.44 -18.09
C PHE A 250 -7.28 -12.14 -19.57
N PRO A 251 -7.53 -10.86 -19.94
CA PRO A 251 -7.58 -10.47 -21.34
C PRO A 251 -6.29 -10.84 -22.09
N ALA A 252 -6.40 -11.11 -23.39
CA ALA A 252 -5.21 -11.19 -24.23
C ALA A 252 -4.41 -9.88 -24.24
N ASN A 253 -3.15 -9.99 -24.63
CA ASN A 253 -2.25 -8.86 -24.84
C ASN A 253 -2.14 -7.94 -23.61
N LEU A 254 -2.07 -8.54 -22.41
CA LEU A 254 -1.93 -7.82 -21.14
C LEU A 254 -0.85 -6.72 -21.21
N GLN A 255 0.26 -7.00 -21.90
CA GLN A 255 1.43 -6.11 -22.03
C GLN A 255 1.20 -4.86 -22.90
N GLN A 256 0.20 -4.89 -23.78
CA GLN A 256 -0.03 -3.81 -24.75
C GLN A 256 -1.11 -2.84 -24.27
N ASN A 257 -2.24 -3.34 -23.76
CA ASN A 257 -3.43 -2.50 -23.57
C ASN A 257 -3.74 -2.14 -22.12
N ASN A 258 -3.04 -2.75 -21.16
CA ASN A 258 -3.39 -2.66 -19.74
C ASN A 258 -2.28 -2.01 -18.91
N PHE A 259 -1.51 -1.13 -19.54
CA PHE A 259 -0.39 -0.44 -18.91
C PHE A 259 -0.52 1.07 -19.06
N LEU A 260 -0.24 1.77 -17.97
CA LEU A 260 -0.14 3.21 -17.91
C LEU A 260 1.31 3.58 -17.59
N ASP A 261 1.92 4.40 -18.42
CA ASP A 261 3.30 4.82 -18.19
C ASP A 261 3.34 5.86 -17.05
N GLY A 262 4.36 5.76 -16.21
CA GLY A 262 4.56 6.61 -15.05
C GLY A 262 6.05 6.74 -14.70
N PRO A 263 6.37 7.58 -13.70
CA PRO A 263 7.75 7.96 -13.40
C PRO A 263 8.62 6.78 -12.92
N PHE A 264 7.99 5.74 -12.37
CA PHE A 264 8.68 4.54 -11.86
C PHE A 264 8.61 3.34 -12.81
N GLY A 265 8.02 3.51 -14.00
CA GLY A 265 7.79 2.43 -14.96
C GLY A 265 6.34 2.38 -15.40
N ARG A 266 5.84 1.18 -15.73
CA ARG A 266 4.51 0.99 -16.31
C ARG A 266 3.57 0.32 -15.31
N ARG A 267 2.49 0.99 -14.92
CA ARG A 267 1.48 0.47 -13.99
C ARG A 267 0.50 -0.44 -14.72
N ALA A 268 0.35 -1.67 -14.22
CA ALA A 268 -0.51 -2.70 -14.77
C ALA A 268 -1.92 -2.66 -14.17
N PHE A 269 -2.93 -2.73 -15.03
CA PHE A 269 -4.35 -2.85 -14.68
C PHE A 269 -4.96 -4.08 -15.33
N PHE A 270 -4.76 -5.27 -14.75
CA PHE A 270 -5.33 -6.48 -15.32
C PHE A 270 -6.71 -6.76 -14.71
N PRO A 271 -7.80 -6.67 -15.49
CA PRO A 271 -9.07 -7.14 -15.01
C PRO A 271 -9.04 -8.68 -15.00
N PHE A 272 -9.65 -9.27 -13.97
CA PHE A 272 -9.89 -10.71 -13.93
C PHE A 272 -11.15 -11.03 -14.74
N ILE A 273 -11.04 -11.92 -15.72
CA ILE A 273 -12.18 -12.41 -16.50
C ILE A 273 -12.90 -13.50 -15.72
N GLU A 274 -12.14 -14.46 -15.21
CA GLU A 274 -12.62 -15.54 -14.36
C GLU A 274 -11.44 -16.21 -13.67
N GLY A 275 -11.75 -17.08 -12.71
CA GLY A 275 -10.73 -17.86 -12.04
C GLY A 275 -11.32 -18.89 -11.10
N ASN A 276 -10.59 -19.99 -10.92
CA ASN A 276 -10.96 -21.07 -10.01
C ASN A 276 -9.86 -21.24 -8.96
N PHE A 277 -10.29 -21.54 -7.74
CA PHE A 277 -9.46 -22.05 -6.66
C PHE A 277 -9.87 -23.51 -6.43
N THR A 278 -8.91 -24.41 -6.50
CA THR A 278 -9.12 -25.85 -6.36
C THR A 278 -8.30 -26.42 -5.21
N ASP A 279 -8.82 -27.47 -4.59
CA ASP A 279 -8.07 -28.27 -3.63
C ASP A 279 -6.85 -28.90 -4.32
N PRO A 280 -5.63 -28.74 -3.78
CA PRO A 280 -4.40 -29.21 -4.44
C PRO A 280 -4.25 -30.73 -4.45
N GLN A 281 -5.00 -31.47 -3.63
CA GLN A 281 -4.94 -32.93 -3.56
C GLN A 281 -6.02 -33.58 -4.43
N THR A 282 -7.23 -33.04 -4.42
CA THR A 282 -8.38 -33.64 -5.13
C THR A 282 -8.66 -32.98 -6.48
N GLY A 283 -8.21 -31.73 -6.67
CA GLY A 283 -8.58 -30.90 -7.83
C GLY A 283 -10.02 -30.39 -7.79
N GLU A 284 -10.76 -30.62 -6.70
CA GLU A 284 -12.13 -30.16 -6.56
C GLU A 284 -12.19 -28.63 -6.46
N LEU A 285 -13.23 -28.03 -7.05
CA LEU A 285 -13.46 -26.59 -6.97
C LEU A 285 -13.84 -26.19 -5.55
N VAL A 286 -13.08 -25.23 -4.98
CA VAL A 286 -13.32 -24.69 -3.62
C VAL A 286 -13.88 -23.29 -3.67
N ALA A 287 -13.38 -22.43 -4.57
CA ALA A 287 -13.88 -21.08 -4.73
C ALA A 287 -13.78 -20.61 -6.18
N ARG A 288 -14.61 -19.62 -6.52
CA ARG A 288 -14.57 -18.92 -7.81
C ARG A 288 -14.13 -17.48 -7.59
N LEU A 289 -13.20 -17.02 -8.41
CA LEU A 289 -12.87 -15.61 -8.51
C LEU A 289 -14.05 -14.85 -9.11
N LEU A 290 -14.45 -13.75 -8.49
CA LEU A 290 -15.54 -12.93 -9.00
C LEU A 290 -15.02 -11.98 -10.10
N PRO A 291 -15.59 -12.04 -11.31
CA PRO A 291 -15.18 -11.17 -12.41
C PRO A 291 -15.39 -9.70 -12.05
N ALA A 292 -14.49 -8.85 -12.52
CA ALA A 292 -14.54 -7.39 -12.35
C ALA A 292 -14.58 -6.88 -10.89
N LEU A 293 -14.46 -7.74 -9.88
CA LEU A 293 -14.35 -7.35 -8.47
C LEU A 293 -12.90 -7.46 -8.01
N GLY A 294 -12.24 -6.30 -8.01
CA GLY A 294 -10.81 -6.17 -7.81
C GLY A 294 -10.20 -5.25 -8.87
N GLY A 295 -8.90 -5.00 -8.78
CA GLY A 295 -8.25 -4.08 -9.69
C GLY A 295 -6.98 -3.48 -9.11
N GLY A 296 -6.11 -3.02 -10.01
CA GLY A 296 -4.70 -2.75 -9.71
C GLY A 296 -3.92 -4.05 -9.66
N PHE A 297 -2.81 -4.13 -10.38
CA PHE A 297 -1.94 -5.30 -10.32
C PHE A 297 -0.57 -4.94 -9.79
N GLY A 298 -0.04 -3.79 -10.18
CA GLY A 298 1.30 -3.43 -9.76
C GLY A 298 2.00 -2.48 -10.71
N ILE A 299 3.30 -2.35 -10.53
CA ILE A 299 4.20 -1.54 -11.36
C ILE A 299 5.26 -2.46 -11.96
N ASN A 300 5.39 -2.46 -13.28
CA ASN A 300 6.56 -2.93 -13.98
C ASN A 300 7.62 -1.83 -13.96
N SER A 301 8.59 -1.98 -13.06
CA SER A 301 9.62 -0.98 -12.81
C SER A 301 10.69 -0.97 -13.90
N THR A 302 10.91 0.20 -14.49
CA THR A 302 12.00 0.43 -15.44
C THR A 302 13.34 0.66 -14.75
N VAL A 303 13.34 0.84 -13.42
CA VAL A 303 14.55 1.11 -12.63
C VAL A 303 15.34 -0.16 -12.36
N ASP A 304 14.66 -1.26 -12.06
CA ASP A 304 15.28 -2.51 -11.60
C ASP A 304 14.71 -3.77 -12.27
N ALA A 305 13.87 -3.60 -13.30
CA ALA A 305 13.21 -4.68 -14.04
C ALA A 305 12.37 -5.62 -13.15
N LYS A 306 11.85 -5.11 -12.02
CA LYS A 306 10.95 -5.84 -11.13
C LYS A 306 9.49 -5.52 -11.38
N PHE A 307 8.62 -6.45 -10.99
CA PHE A 307 7.18 -6.23 -10.97
C PHE A 307 6.71 -6.13 -9.53
N TYR A 308 6.37 -4.93 -9.07
CA TYR A 308 5.87 -4.68 -7.72
C TYR A 308 4.36 -4.85 -7.71
N VAL A 309 3.87 -5.90 -7.06
CA VAL A 309 2.44 -6.21 -7.03
C VAL A 309 1.73 -5.47 -5.91
N ASP A 310 0.59 -4.89 -6.26
CA ASP A 310 -0.41 -4.30 -5.38
C ASP A 310 -1.76 -4.60 -6.02
N ALA A 311 -2.35 -5.74 -5.63
CA ALA A 311 -3.55 -6.26 -6.26
C ALA A 311 -4.65 -6.58 -5.25
N VAL A 312 -5.88 -6.44 -5.72
CA VAL A 312 -7.08 -6.80 -4.97
C VAL A 312 -7.90 -7.76 -5.80
N MET A 313 -8.44 -8.78 -5.16
CA MET A 313 -9.40 -9.69 -5.76
C MET A 313 -10.46 -10.14 -4.75
N VAL A 314 -11.61 -10.57 -5.27
CA VAL A 314 -12.69 -11.15 -4.46
C VAL A 314 -13.01 -12.53 -4.99
N MET A 315 -13.13 -13.51 -4.09
CA MET A 315 -13.58 -14.85 -4.43
C MET A 315 -14.81 -15.25 -3.62
N GLN A 316 -15.55 -16.23 -4.12
CA GLN A 316 -16.71 -16.83 -3.47
C GLN A 316 -16.48 -18.33 -3.28
N PHE A 317 -16.56 -18.80 -2.04
CA PHE A 317 -16.48 -20.22 -1.70
C PHE A 317 -17.73 -20.95 -2.20
N VAL A 318 -17.57 -22.16 -2.76
CA VAL A 318 -18.70 -22.89 -3.37
C VAL A 318 -19.55 -23.65 -2.37
N ASP A 319 -18.99 -23.98 -1.20
CA ASP A 319 -19.64 -24.79 -0.18
C ASP A 319 -20.61 -23.98 0.69
N ASP A 320 -20.27 -22.74 1.03
CA ASP A 320 -21.09 -21.86 1.88
C ASP A 320 -21.53 -20.55 1.22
N ASN A 321 -21.14 -20.32 -0.05
CA ASN A 321 -21.39 -19.09 -0.81
C ASN A 321 -20.86 -17.80 -0.17
N GLN A 322 -20.01 -17.92 0.86
CA GLN A 322 -19.39 -16.78 1.52
C GLN A 322 -18.25 -16.25 0.66
N PHE A 323 -17.95 -14.97 0.84
CA PHE A 323 -16.91 -14.31 0.07
C PHE A 323 -15.62 -14.18 0.87
N ALA A 324 -14.52 -14.08 0.14
CA ALA A 324 -13.24 -13.66 0.66
C ALA A 324 -12.66 -12.52 -0.17
N TYR A 325 -12.24 -11.46 0.52
CA TYR A 325 -11.42 -10.39 -0.03
C TYR A 325 -9.95 -10.76 0.12
N LEU A 326 -9.18 -10.59 -0.94
CA LEU A 326 -7.75 -10.87 -0.96
C LEU A 326 -6.99 -9.61 -1.38
N LYS A 327 -6.06 -9.16 -0.54
CA LYS A 327 -5.10 -8.09 -0.85
C LYS A 327 -3.71 -8.70 -1.02
N LEU A 328 -3.12 -8.49 -2.19
CA LEU A 328 -1.82 -9.02 -2.55
C LEU A 328 -0.80 -7.90 -2.63
N ASN A 329 0.33 -8.08 -1.98
CA ASN A 329 1.49 -7.21 -2.10
C ASN A 329 2.74 -8.05 -2.30
N GLY A 330 3.61 -7.67 -3.23
CA GLY A 330 4.84 -8.43 -3.40
C GLY A 330 5.74 -7.94 -4.51
N ILE A 331 6.67 -8.80 -4.88
CA ILE A 331 7.67 -8.49 -5.90
C ILE A 331 7.89 -9.71 -6.79
N GLY A 332 7.99 -9.43 -8.08
CA GLY A 332 8.20 -10.41 -9.14
C GLY A 332 9.32 -10.03 -10.07
N SER A 333 9.68 -10.97 -10.95
CA SER A 333 10.54 -10.69 -12.09
C SER A 333 9.70 -10.52 -13.34
N THR A 334 10.01 -9.49 -14.12
CA THR A 334 9.41 -9.27 -15.45
C THR A 334 9.89 -10.30 -16.47
N ALA A 335 11.08 -10.89 -16.28
CA ALA A 335 11.69 -11.86 -17.18
C ALA A 335 11.27 -13.32 -16.88
N GLY A 336 10.92 -13.62 -15.63
CA GLY A 336 10.70 -15.00 -15.18
C GLY A 336 9.25 -15.49 -15.25
N HIS A 337 8.28 -14.62 -15.60
CA HIS A 337 6.83 -14.88 -15.50
C HIS A 337 6.34 -15.38 -14.13
N ALA A 338 7.23 -15.37 -13.14
CA ALA A 338 7.03 -15.89 -11.80
C ALA A 338 7.30 -14.80 -10.78
N SER A 339 6.41 -14.74 -9.80
CA SER A 339 6.48 -13.79 -8.70
C SER A 339 5.94 -14.44 -7.44
N SER A 340 6.28 -13.85 -6.30
CA SER A 340 5.73 -14.26 -5.02
C SER A 340 5.21 -13.04 -4.29
N PHE A 341 4.04 -13.20 -3.71
CA PHE A 341 3.31 -12.14 -3.04
C PHE A 341 2.93 -12.60 -1.65
N PHE A 342 2.91 -11.67 -0.72
CA PHE A 342 2.19 -11.81 0.52
C PHE A 342 0.70 -11.50 0.27
N LEU A 343 -0.17 -12.29 0.87
CA LEU A 343 -1.61 -12.16 0.76
C LEU A 343 -2.23 -11.95 2.14
N VAL A 344 -3.12 -10.97 2.24
CA VAL A 344 -4.06 -10.82 3.36
C VAL A 344 -5.42 -11.28 2.88
N MET A 345 -6.07 -12.16 3.65
CA MET A 345 -7.41 -12.64 3.40
C MET A 345 -8.36 -12.09 4.47
N GLU A 346 -9.54 -11.65 4.05
CA GLU A 346 -10.67 -11.37 4.93
C GLU A 346 -11.86 -12.16 4.43
N THR A 347 -12.56 -12.88 5.30
CA THR A 347 -13.75 -13.65 4.90
C THR A 347 -14.76 -13.70 6.03
N ALA A 348 -16.04 -13.83 5.69
CA ALA A 348 -17.12 -14.15 6.61
C ALA A 348 -17.37 -15.67 6.73
N SER A 349 -16.68 -16.51 5.94
CA SER A 349 -16.81 -17.96 6.02
C SER A 349 -16.31 -18.47 7.37
N ALA A 350 -17.21 -19.04 8.17
CA ALA A 350 -16.85 -19.68 9.44
C ALA A 350 -15.85 -20.83 9.22
N ALA A 351 -15.98 -21.55 8.11
CA ALA A 351 -15.15 -22.70 7.76
C ALA A 351 -13.75 -22.33 7.25
N ARG A 352 -13.45 -21.04 7.04
CA ARG A 352 -12.17 -20.53 6.51
C ARG A 352 -11.60 -19.37 7.33
N GLN A 353 -12.14 -19.12 8.53
CA GLN A 353 -11.61 -18.07 9.42
C GLN A 353 -10.14 -18.30 9.80
N ASP A 354 -9.68 -19.55 9.82
CA ASP A 354 -8.28 -19.87 10.09
C ASP A 354 -7.34 -19.26 9.04
N LEU A 355 -7.77 -19.16 7.78
CA LEU A 355 -6.98 -18.55 6.71
C LEU A 355 -6.86 -17.04 6.86
N ALA A 356 -7.89 -16.35 7.36
CA ALA A 356 -7.87 -14.90 7.56
C ALA A 356 -6.80 -14.46 8.58
N GLY A 357 -6.47 -15.33 9.54
CA GLY A 357 -5.43 -15.09 10.55
C GLY A 357 -4.04 -15.60 10.18
N LYS A 358 -3.86 -16.27 9.04
CA LYS A 358 -2.59 -16.89 8.65
C LYS A 358 -1.77 -15.96 7.76
N PHE A 359 -0.44 -16.07 7.87
CA PHE A 359 0.47 -15.52 6.88
C PHE A 359 0.41 -16.38 5.61
N ILE A 360 0.00 -15.76 4.49
CA ILE A 360 -0.22 -16.45 3.23
C ILE A 360 0.76 -15.95 2.18
N ILE A 361 1.35 -16.89 1.44
CA ILE A 361 2.13 -16.63 0.24
C ILE A 361 1.30 -17.02 -0.98
N PHE A 362 1.27 -16.15 -1.98
CA PHE A 362 0.65 -16.41 -3.27
C PHE A 362 1.74 -16.35 -4.34
N SER A 363 1.99 -17.48 -5.00
CA SER A 363 2.98 -17.57 -6.08
C SER A 363 2.27 -17.72 -7.41
N ASN A 364 2.86 -17.19 -8.47
CA ASN A 364 2.27 -17.27 -9.80
C ASN A 364 3.25 -17.76 -10.86
N LEU A 365 2.68 -18.25 -11.95
CA LEU A 365 3.35 -18.50 -13.23
C LEU A 365 2.39 -18.08 -14.36
N PHE A 366 2.75 -17.06 -15.13
CA PHE A 366 2.04 -16.77 -16.38
C PHE A 366 2.49 -17.73 -17.47
N LEU A 367 1.54 -18.31 -18.19
CA LEU A 367 1.87 -19.14 -19.33
C LEU A 367 2.23 -18.28 -20.54
N PRO A 368 3.11 -18.79 -21.43
CA PRO A 368 3.32 -18.22 -22.75
C PRO A 368 2.02 -18.13 -23.57
N ALA A 369 1.99 -17.23 -24.54
CA ALA A 369 0.80 -16.92 -25.33
C ALA A 369 0.27 -18.12 -26.14
N ASP A 370 1.15 -19.01 -26.59
CA ASP A 370 0.82 -20.23 -27.34
C ASP A 370 0.20 -21.33 -26.47
N ALA A 371 0.37 -21.26 -25.16
CA ALA A 371 -0.25 -22.17 -24.19
C ALA A 371 -1.56 -21.62 -23.58
N SER A 372 -1.95 -20.39 -23.93
CA SER A 372 -3.19 -19.77 -23.47
C SER A 372 -4.33 -19.94 -24.49
N PRO A 373 -5.60 -19.95 -24.06
CA PRO A 373 -6.73 -19.90 -24.99
C PRO A 373 -6.65 -18.68 -25.92
N ALA A 374 -7.17 -18.81 -27.14
CA ALA A 374 -7.20 -17.71 -28.09
C ALA A 374 -7.88 -16.48 -27.47
N ASN A 375 -7.19 -15.32 -27.52
CA ASN A 375 -7.63 -14.05 -26.95
C ASN A 375 -7.67 -13.96 -25.42
N GLN A 376 -7.00 -14.85 -24.71
CA GLN A 376 -6.86 -14.80 -23.26
C GLN A 376 -5.42 -15.04 -22.82
N THR A 377 -5.09 -14.61 -21.61
CA THR A 377 -3.83 -14.97 -20.95
C THR A 377 -4.16 -15.88 -19.76
N LEU A 378 -3.59 -17.08 -19.77
CA LEU A 378 -3.76 -18.05 -18.69
C LEU A 378 -2.63 -17.91 -17.67
N ALA A 379 -2.97 -17.89 -16.39
CA ALA A 379 -1.99 -17.88 -15.32
C ALA A 379 -2.35 -18.88 -14.23
N TYR A 380 -1.33 -19.58 -13.77
CA TYR A 380 -1.42 -20.51 -12.66
C TYR A 380 -0.92 -19.83 -11.41
N PHE A 381 -1.61 -20.08 -10.30
CA PHE A 381 -1.19 -19.61 -9.00
C PHE A 381 -1.23 -20.77 -8.02
N ARG A 382 -0.44 -20.62 -6.96
CA ARG A 382 -0.49 -21.50 -5.81
C ARG A 382 -0.50 -20.67 -4.55
N MET A 383 -1.46 -20.95 -3.68
CA MET A 383 -1.60 -20.33 -2.39
C MET A 383 -1.03 -21.24 -1.31
N PHE A 384 -0.17 -20.68 -0.47
CA PHE A 384 0.44 -21.36 0.66
C PHE A 384 0.11 -20.63 1.94
N ALA A 385 -0.22 -21.35 3.01
CA ALA A 385 -0.41 -20.76 4.33
C ALA A 385 0.64 -21.32 5.29
N LYS A 386 1.07 -20.49 6.24
CA LYS A 386 1.97 -20.93 7.31
C LYS A 386 1.31 -22.06 8.12
N SER A 387 1.97 -23.21 8.22
CA SER A 387 1.39 -24.44 8.79
C SER A 387 1.42 -24.47 10.33
N SER A 388 2.30 -23.70 10.96
CA SER A 388 2.48 -23.68 12.42
C SER A 388 2.03 -22.36 13.05
N PRO A 389 1.34 -22.37 14.21
CA PRO A 389 1.11 -21.17 14.99
C PRO A 389 2.44 -20.53 15.36
N GLU A 390 2.48 -19.20 15.44
CA GLU A 390 3.66 -18.50 15.93
C GLU A 390 3.99 -19.05 17.32
N GLY A 391 5.19 -19.61 17.49
CA GLY A 391 5.68 -19.96 18.82
C GLY A 391 5.49 -18.72 19.68
N SER A 392 4.71 -18.86 20.76
CA SER A 392 4.45 -17.72 21.64
C SER A 392 5.79 -17.17 22.10
N PHE A 393 5.97 -15.86 21.95
CA PHE A 393 7.09 -15.12 22.56
C PHE A 393 6.85 -15.09 24.08
N LEU A 394 6.87 -16.27 24.71
CA LEU A 394 6.96 -16.38 26.16
C LEU A 394 8.41 -16.07 26.50
N GLY A 395 8.67 -14.79 26.78
CA GLY A 395 9.94 -14.37 27.36
C GLY A 395 10.22 -15.23 28.59
N GLN A 396 11.36 -15.93 28.55
CA GLN A 396 11.98 -16.52 29.74
C GLN A 396 12.84 -15.48 30.44
#